data_AF-A0A959UJT9-F1
#
_entry.id   AF-A0A959UJT9-F1
#
_cell.length_a   1.000
_cell.length_b   1.000
_cell.length_c   1.000
_cell.angle_alpha   90.00
_cell.angle_beta   90.00
_cell.angle_gamma   90.00
#
_symmetry.space_group_name_H-M   'P 1'
#
loop_
_entity.id
_entity.type
_entity.pdbx_description
1 polymer ?
#
loop_
_entity_poly.entity_id
_entity_poly.type
_entity_poly.pdbx_seq_one_letter_code
_entity_poly.pdbx_strand_id
1 'polypeptide(L)'
;MKINILLFVIAFPHAMLFGQAPWQPTSMMEIEDSLIGDSYFDLQTYASVPQRIFSYNDGTIGAVWTRGMEETSYVDRGTAYNYFDGENWSEWPTTRIESERT
;
A
#
# COMPACT_ATOMS: atom_id res chain seq x y z
N MET A 1 18.66 2.10 -5.37
CA MET A 1 18.07 0.80 -4.95
C MET A 1 16.57 0.93 -5.00
N LYS A 2 15.87 0.03 -5.72
CA LYS A 2 14.40 0.06 -5.86
C LYS A 2 13.75 -0.39 -4.55
N ILE A 3 12.71 0.33 -4.12
CA ILE A 3 11.88 -0.04 -2.97
C ILE A 3 10.47 -0.35 -3.48
N ASN A 4 9.98 -1.51 -3.05
CA ASN A 4 8.61 -1.93 -3.28
C ASN A 4 7.74 -1.42 -2.13
N ILE A 5 6.60 -0.80 -2.45
CA ILE A 5 5.59 -0.43 -1.47
C ILE A 5 4.67 -1.64 -1.27
N LEU A 6 4.82 -2.30 -0.13
CA LEU A 6 4.01 -3.45 0.27
C LEU A 6 2.98 -3.01 1.31
N LEU A 7 1.76 -3.50 1.15
CA LEU A 7 0.76 -3.44 2.21
C LEU A 7 0.31 -4.84 2.60
N PHE A 8 0.38 -5.10 3.91
CA PHE A 8 -0.25 -6.25 4.53
C PHE A 8 -1.73 -5.96 4.75
N VAL A 9 -2.60 -6.57 3.95
CA VAL A 9 -4.05 -6.55 4.19
C VAL A 9 -4.41 -7.80 4.97
N ILE A 10 -5.03 -7.61 6.13
CA ILE A 10 -5.56 -8.72 6.92
C ILE A 10 -6.86 -9.18 6.26
N ALA A 11 -6.80 -10.29 5.52
CA ALA A 11 -7.99 -10.94 5.01
C ALA A 11 -8.71 -11.65 6.17
N PHE A 12 -10.00 -11.38 6.35
CA PHE A 12 -10.85 -12.18 7.24
C PHE A 12 -11.39 -13.38 6.44
N PRO A 13 -10.94 -14.62 6.71
CA PRO A 13 -11.51 -15.77 6.02
C PRO A 13 -12.98 -15.94 6.41
N HIS A 14 -13.88 -15.87 5.44
CA HIS A 14 -15.33 -16.01 5.60
C HIS A 14 -15.77 -17.48 5.68
N ALA A 15 -15.22 -18.26 6.62
CA ALA A 15 -15.62 -19.65 6.83
C ALA A 15 -15.74 -19.99 8.31
N MET A 16 -16.93 -19.78 8.87
CA MET A 16 -17.35 -20.40 10.12
C MET A 16 -17.67 -21.88 9.84
N LEU A 17 -16.66 -22.74 9.84
CA LEU A 17 -16.87 -24.19 9.85
C LEU A 17 -17.02 -24.64 11.31
N PHE A 18 -18.24 -25.03 11.70
CA PHE A 18 -18.50 -25.65 12.99
C PHE A 18 -17.66 -26.92 13.14
N GLY A 19 -16.78 -26.98 14.16
CA GLY A 19 -16.13 -28.24 14.56
C GLY A 19 -14.63 -28.20 14.92
N GLN A 20 -14.01 -27.04 15.11
CA GLN A 20 -12.60 -27.01 15.52
C GLN A 20 -12.43 -27.33 17.01
N ALA A 21 -11.54 -28.26 17.35
CA ALA A 21 -11.18 -28.58 18.72
C ALA A 21 -10.56 -27.35 19.42
N PRO A 22 -10.69 -27.17 20.75
CA PRO A 22 -10.33 -25.92 21.46
C PRO A 22 -8.84 -25.53 21.42
N TRP A 23 -8.00 -26.35 20.79
CA TRP A 23 -6.56 -26.14 20.63
C TRP A 23 -6.11 -25.95 19.19
N GLN A 24 -7.05 -25.99 18.22
CA GLN A 24 -6.72 -25.67 16.85
C GLN A 24 -6.71 -24.14 16.71
N PRO A 25 -5.65 -23.53 16.18
CA PRO A 25 -5.71 -22.14 15.79
C PRO A 25 -6.86 -22.00 14.79
N THR A 26 -7.89 -21.23 15.17
CA THR A 26 -8.95 -20.81 14.24
C THR A 26 -8.24 -20.17 13.06
N SER A 27 -8.45 -20.73 11.86
CA SER A 27 -7.87 -20.35 10.56
C SER A 27 -6.62 -19.46 10.62
N MET A 28 -5.46 -19.96 10.21
CA MET A 28 -4.29 -19.09 9.96
C MET A 28 -4.77 -17.86 9.19
N MET A 29 -4.66 -16.69 9.80
CA MET A 29 -4.92 -15.41 9.14
C MET A 29 -3.98 -15.38 7.94
N GLU A 30 -4.55 -15.46 6.74
CA GLU A 30 -3.79 -15.38 5.51
C GLU A 30 -3.31 -13.93 5.38
N ILE A 31 -1.99 -13.76 5.51
CA ILE A 31 -1.32 -12.48 5.37
C ILE A 31 -0.97 -12.37 3.89
N GLU A 32 -1.83 -11.70 3.13
CA GLU A 32 -1.59 -11.43 1.71
C GLU A 32 -0.73 -10.17 1.57
N ASP A 33 0.43 -10.31 0.93
CA ASP A 33 1.32 -9.22 0.56
C ASP A 33 0.92 -8.67 -0.80
N SER A 34 0.33 -7.48 -0.82
CA SER A 34 0.00 -6.80 -2.07
C SER A 34 1.05 -5.75 -2.41
N LEU A 35 1.63 -5.87 -3.61
CA LEU A 35 2.45 -4.81 -4.19
C LEU A 35 1.54 -3.69 -4.68
N ILE A 36 1.64 -2.51 -4.07
CA ILE A 36 0.75 -1.38 -4.36
C ILE A 36 1.47 -0.23 -5.06
N GLY A 37 2.77 -0.36 -5.30
CA GLY A 37 3.57 0.61 -6.04
C GLY A 37 5.07 0.46 -5.81
N ASP A 38 5.84 1.29 -6.52
CA ASP A 38 7.30 1.30 -6.49
C ASP A 38 7.84 2.72 -6.33
N SER A 39 9.05 2.84 -5.77
CA SER A 39 9.82 4.08 -5.72
C SER A 39 11.30 3.79 -5.52
N TYR A 40 12.18 4.62 -6.07
CA TYR A 40 13.60 4.66 -5.71
C TYR A 40 13.90 5.72 -4.65
N PHE A 41 12.88 6.48 -4.23
CA PHE A 41 12.97 7.56 -3.28
C PHE A 41 12.87 7.02 -1.84
N ASP A 42 13.99 6.95 -1.12
CA ASP A 42 14.06 6.39 0.25
C ASP A 42 14.40 7.40 1.35
N LEU A 43 14.57 8.66 0.96
CA LEU A 43 15.09 9.73 1.80
C LEU A 43 14.15 10.01 2.99
N GLN A 44 14.47 9.41 4.13
CA GLN A 44 13.67 9.50 5.36
C GLN A 44 13.61 10.93 5.95
N THR A 45 14.62 11.76 5.67
CA THR A 45 14.69 13.17 6.13
C THR A 45 13.88 14.12 5.23
N TYR A 46 13.28 13.63 4.15
CA TYR A 46 12.52 14.48 3.25
C TYR A 46 11.14 14.79 3.83
N ALA A 47 11.04 15.97 4.47
CA ALA A 47 9.82 16.52 5.09
C ALA A 47 9.30 15.70 6.29
N SER A 48 8.16 16.13 6.83
CA SER A 48 7.44 15.39 7.88
C SER A 48 6.86 14.09 7.34
N VAL A 49 6.75 13.06 8.18
CA VAL A 49 6.10 11.79 7.83
C VAL A 49 4.62 12.04 7.50
N PRO A 50 4.16 11.85 6.24
CA PRO A 50 2.75 12.01 5.91
C PRO A 50 1.94 10.78 6.35
N GLN A 51 0.62 10.94 6.46
CA GLN A 51 -0.28 9.80 6.55
C GLN A 51 -0.27 9.05 5.21
N ARG A 52 0.31 7.85 5.19
CA ARG A 52 0.51 7.07 3.95
C ARG A 52 -0.67 6.18 3.60
N ILE A 53 -1.54 5.88 4.56
CA ILE A 53 -2.66 4.95 4.38
C ILE A 53 -3.86 5.53 5.10
N PHE A 54 -5.01 5.48 4.44
CA PHE A 54 -6.29 5.82 5.01
C PHE A 54 -7.30 4.74 4.68
N SER A 55 -7.97 4.19 5.69
CA SER A 55 -9.06 3.24 5.53
C SER A 55 -10.38 3.97 5.75
N TYR A 56 -11.30 3.79 4.81
CA TYR A 56 -12.65 4.33 4.88
C TYR A 56 -13.59 3.33 5.56
N ASN A 57 -14.71 3.83 6.09
CA ASN A 57 -15.68 3.02 6.82
C ASN A 57 -16.38 1.94 5.96
N ASP A 58 -16.35 2.08 4.64
CA ASP A 58 -16.91 1.13 3.67
C ASP A 58 -15.95 -0.01 3.31
N GLY A 59 -14.75 -0.05 3.91
CA GLY A 59 -13.73 -1.07 3.65
C GLY A 59 -12.77 -0.71 2.52
N THR A 60 -12.95 0.43 1.86
CA THR A 60 -12.01 0.92 0.84
C THR A 60 -10.76 1.51 1.49
N ILE A 61 -9.63 1.52 0.77
CA ILE A 61 -8.35 2.00 1.30
C ILE A 61 -7.68 2.91 0.26
N GLY A 62 -7.19 4.06 0.70
CA GLY A 62 -6.29 4.92 -0.07
C GLY A 62 -4.86 4.81 0.45
N ALA A 63 -3.90 4.62 -0.44
CA ALA A 63 -2.47 4.65 -0.11
C ALA A 63 -1.79 5.79 -0.88
N VAL A 64 -0.90 6.53 -0.20
CA VAL A 64 -0.12 7.63 -0.77
C VAL A 64 1.35 7.50 -0.40
N TRP A 65 2.23 7.76 -1.36
CA TRP A 65 3.67 7.82 -1.14
C TRP A 65 4.34 8.82 -2.06
N THR A 66 5.55 9.21 -1.68
CA THR A 66 6.43 9.99 -2.55
C THR A 66 7.13 9.04 -3.51
N ARG A 67 6.76 9.12 -4.79
CA ARG A 67 7.39 8.40 -5.90
C ARG A 67 8.58 9.21 -6.40
N GLY A 68 9.68 8.56 -6.71
CA GLY A 68 10.76 9.10 -7.54
C GLY A 68 11.50 7.94 -8.19
N MET A 69 11.52 7.88 -9.52
CA MET A 69 12.07 6.76 -10.28
C MET A 69 13.44 7.05 -10.89
N GLU A 70 13.82 8.34 -10.97
CA GLU A 70 15.11 8.78 -11.49
C GLU A 70 16.14 8.91 -10.35
N GLU A 71 16.96 7.89 -10.12
CA GLU A 71 17.86 7.77 -8.95
C GLU A 71 18.82 8.96 -8.73
N THR A 72 19.27 9.61 -9.81
CA THR A 72 20.36 10.61 -9.73
C THR A 72 19.94 11.94 -9.07
N SER A 73 18.66 12.28 -9.10
CA SER A 73 18.14 13.54 -8.52
C SER A 73 16.65 13.54 -8.19
N TYR A 74 15.96 12.43 -8.49
CA TYR A 74 14.53 12.28 -8.36
C TYR A 74 13.79 13.45 -9.03
N VAL A 75 14.17 13.76 -10.28
CA VAL A 75 13.57 14.86 -11.04
C VAL A 75 12.07 14.65 -11.24
N ASP A 76 11.67 13.39 -11.37
CA ASP A 76 10.32 12.92 -11.51
C ASP A 76 9.59 12.74 -10.17
N ARG A 77 10.18 13.22 -9.07
CA ARG A 77 9.59 13.08 -7.75
C ARG A 77 8.22 13.72 -7.70
N GLY A 78 7.27 13.01 -7.11
CA GLY A 78 5.92 13.51 -6.88
C GLY A 78 5.06 12.57 -6.07
N THR A 79 3.79 12.93 -5.96
CA THR A 79 2.76 12.17 -5.27
C THR A 79 2.30 11.00 -6.13
N ALA A 80 2.36 9.81 -5.56
CA ALA A 80 1.68 8.63 -6.06
C ALA A 80 0.55 8.24 -5.09
N TYR A 81 -0.58 7.87 -5.67
CA TYR A 81 -1.76 7.40 -4.96
C TYR A 81 -2.23 6.10 -5.58
N ASN A 82 -2.61 5.13 -4.75
CA ASN A 82 -3.28 3.93 -5.18
C ASN A 82 -4.53 3.70 -4.33
N TYR A 83 -5.54 3.06 -4.91
CA TYR A 83 -6.86 2.86 -4.33
C TYR A 83 -7.22 1.37 -4.32
N PHE A 84 -7.75 0.93 -3.18
CA PHE A 84 -8.33 -0.37 -2.95
C PHE A 84 -9.86 -0.25 -2.90
N ASP A 85 -10.54 -1.00 -3.75
CA ASP A 85 -12.00 -0.92 -3.93
C ASP A 85 -12.80 -1.79 -2.95
N GLY A 86 -12.13 -2.47 -2.02
CA GLY A 86 -12.72 -3.44 -1.10
C GLY A 86 -12.39 -4.89 -1.46
N GLU A 87 -11.91 -5.13 -2.68
CA GLU A 87 -11.55 -6.46 -3.17
C GLU A 87 -10.14 -6.48 -3.80
N ASN A 88 -9.78 -5.47 -4.60
CA ASN A 88 -8.51 -5.38 -5.32
C ASN A 88 -7.88 -3.99 -5.25
N TRP A 89 -6.54 -3.95 -5.36
CA TRP A 89 -5.80 -2.72 -5.62
C TRP A 89 -5.89 -2.34 -7.10
N SER A 90 -5.99 -1.04 -7.37
CA SER A 90 -5.89 -0.51 -8.73
C SER A 90 -4.45 -0.61 -9.27
N GLU A 91 -4.28 -0.45 -10.59
CA GLU A 91 -2.96 -0.28 -11.18
C GLU A 91 -2.27 0.95 -10.57
N TRP A 92 -1.05 0.76 -10.06
CA TRP A 92 -0.31 1.85 -9.43
C TRP A 92 0.19 2.87 -10.46
N PRO A 93 0.31 4.16 -10.08
CA PRO A 93 0.62 5.22 -11.02
C PRO A 93 2.05 5.14 -11.57
N THR A 94 2.18 5.29 -12.89
CA THR A 94 3.48 5.35 -13.60
C THR A 94 4.03 6.76 -13.71
N THR A 95 3.23 7.78 -13.38
CA THR A 95 3.59 9.20 -13.37
C THR A 95 3.11 9.84 -12.08
N ARG A 96 3.64 11.03 -11.74
CA ARG A 96 3.15 11.81 -10.60
C ARG A 96 1.76 12.37 -10.88
N ILE A 97 0.98 12.56 -9.82
CA ILE A 97 -0.40 13.06 -9.91
C ILE A 97 -0.42 14.58 -10.11
N GLU A 98 0.53 15.33 -9.55
CA GLU A 98 0.59 16.78 -9.75
C GLU A 98 1.32 17.19 -11.03
N SER A 99 0.88 18.29 -11.65
CA SER A 99 1.50 18.84 -12.87
C SER A 99 2.81 19.58 -12.58
N GLU A 100 2.92 20.20 -11.40
CA GLU A 100 4.06 21.04 -11.01
C GLU A 100 4.79 20.43 -9.81
N ARG A 101 6.11 20.59 -9.79
CA ARG A 101 6.94 20.18 -8.65
C ARG A 101 7.14 21.39 -7.74
N THR A 102 6.51 21.39 -6.56
CA THR A 102 6.82 22.34 -5.48
C THR A 102 7.93 21.83 -4.56
#